data_AF-A0A810CSH0-F1
#
_entry.id   AF-A0A810CSH0-F1
#
_cell.length_a   1.000
_cell.length_b   1.000
_cell.length_c   1.000
_cell.angle_alpha   90.00
_cell.angle_beta   90.00
_cell.angle_gamma   90.00
#
_symmetry.space_group_name_H-M   'P 1'
#
loop_
_entity.id
_entity.type
_entity.pdbx_description
1 polymer ?
#
loop_
_entity_poly.entity_id
_entity_poly.type
_entity_poly.pdbx_seq_one_letter_code
_entity_poly.pdbx_strand_id
1 'polypeptide(L)'
;MRYLPIIFVFLSATWAEAESVDVKYRGVVDLQPFACQDITRSSVVNRLCYDSSNQYVIVQLKTTYYHYCEMPKPIVDEWLAALSMGNFYNTRVKGTGKDGPYDCRTHRIPTY
;
A
#
# COMPACT_ATOMS: atom_id res chain seq x y z
N MET A 1 -24.52 47.00 9.73
CA MET A 1 -24.13 45.71 10.36
C MET A 1 -23.33 44.91 9.34
N ARG A 2 -22.02 44.77 9.53
CA ARG A 2 -21.11 44.11 8.57
C ARG A 2 -20.92 42.66 9.03
N TYR A 3 -21.47 41.70 8.31
CA TYR A 3 -21.30 40.27 8.57
C TYR A 3 -19.89 39.84 8.14
N LEU A 4 -19.11 39.27 9.04
CA LEU A 4 -17.80 38.67 8.75
C LEU A 4 -17.99 37.14 8.70
N PRO A 5 -17.73 36.45 7.58
CA PRO A 5 -17.86 35.00 7.51
C PRO A 5 -16.69 34.34 8.25
N ILE A 6 -17.01 33.53 9.27
CA ILE A 6 -16.04 32.70 9.98
C ILE A 6 -15.74 31.48 9.09
N ILE A 7 -14.55 31.46 8.49
CA ILE A 7 -14.03 30.30 7.76
C ILE A 7 -13.50 29.31 8.79
N PHE A 8 -14.22 28.20 8.98
CA PHE A 8 -13.81 27.12 9.88
C PHE A 8 -12.89 26.15 9.11
N VAL A 9 -11.58 26.30 9.27
CA VAL A 9 -10.59 25.37 8.69
C VAL A 9 -10.50 24.15 9.63
N PHE A 10 -11.10 23.03 9.22
CA PHE A 10 -10.87 21.74 9.88
C PHE A 10 -9.47 21.22 9.50
N LEU A 11 -8.49 21.43 10.37
CA LEU A 11 -7.25 20.66 10.34
C LEU A 11 -7.52 19.29 10.99
N SER A 12 -7.76 18.27 10.20
CA SER A 12 -7.69 16.89 10.66
C SER A 12 -6.23 16.52 10.88
N ALA A 13 -5.78 16.54 12.13
CA ALA A 13 -4.51 15.96 12.53
C ALA A 13 -4.59 14.43 12.36
N THR A 14 -3.96 13.90 11.33
CA THR A 14 -3.79 12.45 11.16
C THR A 14 -2.75 12.00 12.17
N TRP A 15 -3.19 11.31 13.22
CA TRP A 15 -2.28 10.61 14.13
C TRP A 15 -1.55 9.55 13.30
N ALA A 16 -0.25 9.73 13.09
CA ALA A 16 0.60 8.68 12.55
C ALA A 16 0.85 7.69 13.70
N GLU A 17 0.01 6.67 13.81
CA GLU A 17 0.30 5.51 14.65
C GLU A 17 1.59 4.87 14.14
N ALA A 18 2.57 4.70 15.04
CA ALA A 18 3.75 3.91 14.77
C ALA A 18 3.31 2.44 14.72
N GLU A 19 3.07 1.92 13.52
CA GLU A 19 2.62 0.57 13.29
C GLU A 19 3.73 -0.25 12.62
N SER A 20 3.96 -1.47 13.07
CA SER A 20 4.86 -2.42 12.40
C SER A 20 4.15 -3.72 12.07
N VAL A 21 4.50 -4.33 10.94
CA VAL A 21 3.90 -5.59 10.46
C VAL A 21 4.98 -6.61 10.10
N ASP A 22 4.71 -7.90 10.34
CA ASP A 22 5.58 -9.00 9.92
C ASP A 22 5.32 -9.34 8.44
N VAL A 23 6.28 -8.99 7.58
CA VAL A 23 6.19 -9.16 6.13
C VAL A 23 6.89 -10.45 5.72
N LYS A 24 6.15 -11.33 5.05
CA LYS A 24 6.65 -12.62 4.59
C LYS A 24 7.84 -12.42 3.63
N TYR A 25 8.91 -13.18 3.87
CA TYR A 25 10.20 -13.13 3.17
C TYR A 25 11.03 -11.85 3.40
N ARG A 26 10.62 -10.97 4.32
CA ARG A 26 11.36 -9.74 4.68
C ARG A 26 11.60 -9.57 6.18
N GLY A 27 10.66 -10.00 7.01
CA GLY A 27 10.61 -9.74 8.46
C GLY A 27 9.78 -8.50 8.80
N VAL A 28 9.96 -8.01 10.03
CA VAL A 28 9.22 -6.84 10.55
C VAL A 28 9.57 -5.58 9.78
N VAL A 29 8.55 -4.82 9.37
CA VAL A 29 8.69 -3.52 8.72
C VAL A 29 7.83 -2.49 9.44
N ASP A 30 8.43 -1.33 9.73
CA ASP A 30 7.73 -0.15 10.22
C ASP A 30 6.94 0.51 9.06
N LEU A 31 5.65 0.76 9.27
CA LEU A 31 4.74 1.35 8.30
C LEU A 31 4.71 2.88 8.38
N GLN A 32 5.46 3.51 9.28
CA GLN A 32 5.55 4.96 9.41
C GLN A 32 5.79 5.72 8.08
N PRO A 33 6.62 5.26 7.11
CA PRO A 33 6.81 5.97 5.84
C PRO A 33 5.73 5.66 4.78
N PHE A 34 4.75 4.80 5.06
CA PHE A 34 3.78 4.33 4.08
C PHE A 34 2.45 5.06 4.18
N ALA A 35 1.84 5.34 3.02
CA ALA A 35 0.42 5.66 2.95
C ALA A 35 -0.38 4.36 2.91
N CYS A 36 -1.09 4.04 4.00
CA CYS A 36 -1.88 2.82 4.14
C CYS A 36 -3.38 3.04 3.94
N GLN A 37 -4.02 2.12 3.23
CA GLN A 37 -5.46 2.07 3.05
C GLN A 37 -5.98 0.66 3.41
N ASP A 38 -6.92 0.61 4.36
CA ASP A 38 -7.71 -0.59 4.63
C ASP A 38 -8.76 -0.79 3.55
N ILE A 39 -8.94 -2.05 3.16
CA ILE A 39 -9.77 -2.45 2.02
C ILE A 39 -10.84 -3.42 2.49
N THR A 40 -12.08 -2.94 2.53
CA THR A 40 -13.25 -3.73 2.95
C THR A 40 -13.99 -4.39 1.78
N ARG A 41 -13.77 -3.92 0.55
CA ARG A 41 -14.47 -4.38 -0.66
C ARG A 41 -13.87 -5.63 -1.32
N SER A 42 -12.78 -6.16 -0.78
CA SER A 42 -12.08 -7.33 -1.33
C SER A 42 -11.92 -8.40 -0.26
N SER A 43 -12.08 -9.68 -0.65
CA SER A 43 -11.78 -10.84 0.20
C SER A 43 -10.35 -11.36 0.05
N VAL A 44 -9.55 -10.71 -0.82
CA VAL A 44 -8.18 -11.10 -1.14
C VAL A 44 -7.20 -10.04 -0.68
N VAL A 45 -7.46 -8.76 -0.97
CA VAL A 45 -6.61 -7.64 -0.57
C VAL A 45 -7.29 -6.94 0.59
N ASN A 46 -6.72 -7.05 1.78
CA ASN A 46 -7.34 -6.51 3.00
C ASN A 46 -6.77 -5.15 3.38
N ARG A 47 -5.51 -4.89 3.01
CA ARG A 47 -4.82 -3.62 3.25
C ARG A 47 -3.73 -3.42 2.23
N LEU A 48 -3.52 -2.18 1.78
CA LEU A 48 -2.42 -1.81 0.90
C LEU A 48 -1.73 -0.56 1.45
N CYS A 49 -0.42 -0.67 1.64
CA CYS A 49 0.46 0.38 2.12
C CYS A 49 1.49 0.68 1.02
N TYR A 50 1.66 1.96 0.67
CA TYR A 50 2.58 2.37 -0.37
C TYR A 50 3.53 3.46 0.10
N ASP A 51 4.82 3.19 0.00
CA ASP A 51 5.88 4.20 0.08
C ASP A 51 6.21 4.66 -1.34
N SER A 52 5.73 5.84 -1.69
CA SER A 52 5.93 6.41 -3.02
C SER A 52 7.37 6.85 -3.30
N SER A 53 8.14 7.18 -2.26
CA SER A 53 9.53 7.60 -2.39
C SER A 53 10.42 6.43 -2.81
N ASN A 54 10.05 5.22 -2.40
CA ASN A 54 10.79 4.00 -2.71
C ASN A 54 10.09 3.06 -3.69
N GLN A 55 8.89 3.42 -4.18
CA GLN A 55 8.06 2.57 -5.03
C GLN A 55 7.84 1.18 -4.42
N TYR A 56 7.54 1.17 -3.12
CA TYR A 56 7.50 -0.06 -2.32
C TYR A 56 6.12 -0.27 -1.75
N VAL A 57 5.56 -1.44 -2.01
CA VAL A 57 4.23 -1.83 -1.58
C VAL A 57 4.36 -2.90 -0.50
N ILE A 58 3.66 -2.68 0.61
CA ILE A 58 3.30 -3.72 1.55
C ILE A 58 1.80 -3.98 1.41
N VAL A 59 1.40 -5.22 1.21
CA VAL A 59 0.01 -5.60 0.99
C VAL A 59 -0.37 -6.78 1.85
N GLN A 60 -1.50 -6.68 2.56
CA GLN A 60 -2.08 -7.81 3.25
C GLN A 60 -2.95 -8.60 2.28
N LEU A 61 -2.45 -9.76 1.88
CA LEU A 61 -3.22 -10.73 1.11
C LEU A 61 -3.86 -11.73 2.07
N LYS A 62 -5.18 -11.63 2.23
CA LYS A 62 -5.96 -12.32 3.28
C LYS A 62 -5.39 -11.99 4.67
N THR A 63 -4.59 -12.88 5.24
CA THR A 63 -4.02 -12.73 6.58
C THR A 63 -2.50 -12.51 6.58
N THR A 64 -1.85 -12.51 5.41
CA THR A 64 -0.39 -12.47 5.31
C THR A 64 0.06 -11.19 4.60
N TYR A 65 1.01 -10.48 5.20
CA TYR A 65 1.67 -9.35 4.55
C TYR A 65 2.75 -9.84 3.58
N TYR A 66 2.74 -9.29 2.38
CA TYR A 66 3.75 -9.46 1.34
C TYR A 66 4.30 -8.11 0.93
N HIS A 67 5.46 -8.11 0.30
CA HIS A 67 6.05 -6.93 -0.30
C HIS A 67 6.21 -7.03 -1.81
N TYR A 68 6.17 -5.87 -2.46
CA TYR A 68 6.50 -5.70 -3.87
C TYR A 68 7.37 -4.47 -4.04
N CYS A 69 8.41 -4.61 -4.85
CA CYS A 69 9.49 -3.64 -5.00
C CYS A 69 9.41 -2.99 -6.39
N GLU A 70 9.80 -1.73 -6.46
CA GLU A 70 9.84 -0.92 -7.70
C GLU A 70 8.48 -0.90 -8.43
N MET A 71 7.37 -0.95 -7.68
CA MET A 71 6.02 -0.88 -8.25
C MET A 71 5.66 0.59 -8.54
N PRO A 72 5.45 0.98 -9.81
CA PRO A 72 5.15 2.36 -10.14
C PRO A 72 3.80 2.79 -9.56
N LYS A 73 3.72 4.05 -9.11
CA LYS A 73 2.49 4.64 -8.57
C LYS A 73 1.24 4.41 -9.44
N PRO A 74 1.29 4.55 -10.78
CA PRO A 74 0.11 4.28 -11.62
C PRO A 74 -0.45 2.86 -11.47
N ILE A 75 0.41 1.85 -11.23
CA ILE A 75 -0.02 0.46 -11.03
C ILE A 75 -0.70 0.30 -9.68
N VAL A 76 -0.20 0.98 -8.65
CA VAL A 76 -0.84 1.02 -7.32
C VAL A 76 -2.21 1.69 -7.40
N ASP A 77 -2.30 2.82 -8.12
CA ASP A 77 -3.54 3.55 -8.30
C ASP A 77 -4.58 2.71 -9.10
N GLU A 78 -4.15 2.02 -10.16
CA GLU A 78 -4.97 1.05 -10.89
C GLU A 78 -5.45 -0.10 -9.98
N TRP A 79 -4.57 -0.62 -9.12
CA TRP A 79 -4.93 -1.71 -8.19
C TRP A 79 -5.98 -1.25 -7.18
N LEU A 80 -5.79 -0.06 -6.60
CA LEU A 80 -6.71 0.57 -5.66
C LEU A 80 -8.03 0.99 -6.31
N ALA A 81 -8.08 1.18 -7.63
CA ALA A 81 -9.30 1.48 -8.39
C ALA A 81 -9.98 0.24 -8.99
N ALA A 82 -9.31 -0.92 -9.00
CA ALA A 82 -9.82 -2.11 -9.66
C ALA A 82 -11.17 -2.58 -9.08
N LEU A 83 -12.10 -2.95 -9.99
CA LEU A 83 -13.39 -3.55 -9.66
C LEU A 83 -13.22 -4.88 -8.90
N SER A 84 -12.22 -5.68 -9.31
CA SER A 84 -11.81 -6.89 -8.61
C SER A 84 -10.32 -6.83 -8.31
N MET A 85 -9.99 -6.40 -7.09
CA MET A 85 -8.59 -6.26 -6.64
C MET A 85 -7.84 -7.59 -6.61
N GLY A 86 -8.54 -8.70 -6.34
CA GLY A 86 -7.96 -10.04 -6.40
C GLY A 86 -7.66 -10.50 -7.83
N ASN A 87 -8.51 -10.15 -8.80
CA ASN A 87 -8.23 -10.43 -10.21
C ASN A 87 -7.07 -9.57 -10.72
N PHE A 88 -7.04 -8.28 -10.38
CA PHE A 88 -5.91 -7.40 -10.69
C PHE A 88 -4.61 -7.96 -10.13
N TYR A 89 -4.62 -8.36 -8.85
CA TYR A 89 -3.47 -9.02 -8.22
C TYR A 89 -3.01 -10.22 -9.04
N ASN A 90 -3.91 -11.16 -9.35
CA ASN A 90 -3.54 -12.39 -10.06
C ASN A 90 -3.01 -12.17 -11.48
N THR A 91 -3.41 -11.08 -12.16
CA THR A 91 -3.09 -10.85 -13.58
C THR A 91 -1.96 -9.83 -13.80
N ARG A 92 -1.79 -8.88 -12.88
CA ARG A 92 -0.84 -7.75 -13.05
C ARG A 92 0.29 -7.74 -12.03
N VAL A 93 0.08 -8.31 -10.84
CA VAL A 93 1.05 -8.23 -9.72
C VAL A 93 1.70 -9.58 -9.44
N LYS A 94 0.88 -10.63 -9.36
CA LYS A 94 1.32 -11.99 -9.07
C LYS A 94 2.15 -12.52 -10.24
N GLY A 95 3.38 -12.90 -9.95
CA GLY A 95 4.23 -13.60 -10.91
C GLY A 95 3.67 -14.96 -11.30
N THR A 96 3.92 -15.37 -12.54
CA THR A 96 3.55 -16.70 -13.07
C THR A 96 4.70 -17.72 -12.99
N GLY A 97 5.89 -17.32 -12.50
CA GLY A 97 7.10 -18.14 -12.49
C GLY A 97 7.93 -17.98 -11.22
N LYS A 98 9.27 -18.12 -11.36
CA LYS A 98 10.19 -17.96 -10.23
C LYS A 98 10.15 -16.56 -9.64
N ASP A 99 9.89 -15.52 -10.45
CA ASP A 99 9.78 -14.13 -10.04
C ASP A 99 8.58 -13.46 -10.75
N GLY A 100 7.95 -12.50 -10.08
CA GLY A 100 6.92 -11.62 -10.65
C GLY A 100 7.48 -10.26 -11.10
N PRO A 101 6.65 -9.44 -11.79
CA PRO A 101 7.07 -8.14 -12.33
C PRO A 101 7.54 -7.14 -11.28
N TYR A 102 7.22 -7.37 -10.00
CA TYR A 102 7.61 -6.52 -8.86
C TYR A 102 8.21 -7.33 -7.71
N ASP A 103 8.79 -8.50 -8.03
CA ASP A 103 9.35 -9.39 -7.01
C ASP A 103 10.60 -8.81 -6.37
N CYS A 104 10.57 -8.66 -5.05
CA CYS A 104 11.67 -8.08 -4.29
C CYS A 104 12.97 -8.92 -4.30
N ARG A 105 12.97 -10.16 -4.81
CA ARG A 105 14.22 -10.92 -5.01
C ARG A 105 15.04 -10.45 -6.20
N THR A 106 14.39 -9.82 -7.17
CA THR A 106 15.02 -9.32 -8.41
C THR A 106 15.00 -7.80 -8.52
N HIS A 107 14.36 -7.11 -7.57
CA HIS A 107 14.23 -5.65 -7.52
C HIS A 107 14.79 -5.12 -6.20
N ARG A 108 15.13 -3.82 -6.16
CA ARG A 108 15.74 -3.20 -4.98
C ARG A 108 14.76 -3.17 -3.80
N ILE A 109 15.15 -3.81 -2.70
CA ILE A 109 14.45 -3.71 -1.42
C ILE A 109 14.91 -2.44 -0.69
N PRO A 110 14.00 -1.54 -0.27
CA PRO A 110 14.37 -0.39 0.53
C PRO A 110 14.89 -0.76 1.93
N THR A 111 15.81 0.06 2.42
CA THR A 111 16.29 0.04 3.80
C THR A 111 15.62 1.17 4.58
N TYR A 112 15.00 0.82 5.70
CA TYR A 112 14.39 1.75 6.65
C TYR A 112 15.19 1.73 7.95
#